data_AF-A0A7S4CQ77-F1
#
_entry.id   AF-A0A7S4CQ77-F1
#
_cell.length_a   1.000
_cell.length_b   1.000
_cell.length_c   1.000
_cell.angle_alpha   90.00
_cell.angle_beta   90.00
_cell.angle_gamma   90.00
#
_symmetry.space_group_name_H-M   'P 1'
#
loop_
_entity.id
_entity.type
_entity.pdbx_description
1 polymer ?
#
loop_
_entity_poly.entity_id
_entity_poly.type
_entity_poly.pdbx_seq_one_letter_code
_entity_poly.pdbx_strand_id
1 'polypeptide(L)'
;CLSAVTHLFEGGTQCSFHAVQLGKAVLFGGNSVLQDSLLAYFQSRDEDFFMKMSETFESAIDTLQEIEREKAFVREQRQKSFAGSERGDEQMLLHVTGVLRLLQLLCEGHHRDMQNYIRHQWDNL
;
A
#
# COMPACT_ATOMS: atom_id res chain seq x y z
N CYS A 1 -9.71 -12.27 -17.48
CA CYS A 1 -8.52 -11.73 -16.80
C CYS A 1 -8.86 -10.62 -15.80
N LEU A 2 -9.62 -9.58 -16.17
CA LEU A 2 -9.96 -8.49 -15.25
C LEU A 2 -10.69 -8.94 -13.97
N SER A 3 -11.66 -9.87 -14.05
CA SER A 3 -12.39 -10.29 -12.85
C SER A 3 -11.50 -10.96 -11.80
N ALA A 4 -10.47 -11.70 -12.23
CA ALA A 4 -9.51 -12.34 -11.32
C ALA A 4 -8.63 -11.32 -10.58
N VAL A 5 -8.31 -10.19 -11.24
CA VAL A 5 -7.53 -9.10 -10.63
C VAL A 5 -8.39 -8.34 -9.61
N THR A 6 -9.66 -8.09 -9.92
CA THR A 6 -10.59 -7.47 -8.96
C THR A 6 -10.88 -8.38 -7.76
N HIS A 7 -11.03 -9.70 -7.96
CA HIS A 7 -11.21 -10.66 -6.85
C HIS A 7 -10.01 -10.74 -5.90
N LEU A 8 -8.79 -10.44 -6.37
CA LEU A 8 -7.59 -10.37 -5.51
C LEU A 8 -7.63 -9.21 -4.51
N PHE A 9 -8.43 -8.18 -4.78
CA PHE A 9 -8.68 -7.08 -3.85
C PHE A 9 -9.89 -7.34 -2.92
N GLU A 10 -10.63 -8.44 -3.10
CA GLU A 10 -11.80 -8.81 -2.27
C GLU A 10 -11.44 -9.64 -1.02
N GLY A 11 -10.22 -10.22 -0.95
CA GLY A 11 -9.79 -11.07 0.17
C GLY A 11 -9.17 -10.29 1.33
N GLY A 12 -9.95 -10.01 2.37
CA GLY A 12 -9.56 -9.23 3.54
C GLY A 12 -8.48 -9.84 4.44
N THR A 13 -7.55 -8.99 4.88
CA THR A 13 -7.03 -8.79 6.26
C THR A 13 -5.82 -7.84 6.26
N GLN A 14 -5.22 -7.61 5.09
CA GLN A 14 -4.25 -6.58 4.75
C GLN A 14 -4.19 -6.54 3.21
N CYS A 15 -3.71 -5.47 2.58
CA CYS A 15 -3.45 -5.50 1.14
C CYS A 15 -2.36 -6.54 0.87
N SER A 16 -2.70 -7.77 0.47
CA SER A 16 -1.71 -8.86 0.51
C SER A 16 -0.49 -8.54 -0.38
N PHE A 17 0.72 -8.84 0.09
CA PHE A 17 1.96 -8.59 -0.67
C PHE A 17 1.88 -9.12 -2.11
N HIS A 18 1.27 -10.29 -2.31
CA HIS A 18 1.09 -10.89 -3.63
C HIS A 18 0.11 -10.12 -4.51
N ALA A 19 -1.00 -9.61 -3.95
CA ALA A 19 -1.94 -8.75 -4.66
C ALA A 19 -1.27 -7.44 -5.11
N VAL A 20 -0.45 -6.84 -4.25
CA VAL A 20 0.34 -5.64 -4.59
C VAL A 20 1.32 -5.92 -5.73
N GLN A 21 2.02 -7.05 -5.69
CA GLN A 21 2.97 -7.42 -6.75
C GLN A 21 2.27 -7.70 -8.08
N LEU A 22 1.11 -8.36 -8.07
CA LEU A 22 0.32 -8.54 -9.28
C LEU A 22 -0.20 -7.20 -9.81
N GLY A 23 -0.78 -6.36 -8.95
CA GLY A 23 -1.27 -5.04 -9.32
C GLY A 23 -0.18 -4.21 -10.01
N LYS A 24 1.03 -4.22 -9.46
CA LYS A 24 2.18 -3.58 -10.10
C LYS A 24 2.52 -4.16 -11.47
N ALA A 25 2.49 -5.49 -11.62
CA ALA A 25 2.81 -6.14 -12.89
C ALA A 25 1.78 -5.81 -13.98
N VAL A 26 0.49 -5.76 -13.64
CA VAL A 26 -0.57 -5.51 -14.64
C VAL A 26 -0.72 -4.04 -15.01
N LEU A 27 -0.39 -3.12 -14.09
CA LEU A 27 -0.42 -1.68 -14.31
C LEU A 27 0.88 -1.11 -14.88
N PHE A 28 1.93 -1.93 -14.99
CA PHE A 28 3.25 -1.49 -15.45
C PHE A 28 3.17 -0.78 -16.82
N GLY A 29 3.74 0.43 -16.88
CA GLY A 29 3.79 1.22 -18.13
C GLY A 29 2.53 2.03 -18.40
N GLY A 30 1.70 2.32 -17.38
CA GLY A 30 0.51 3.16 -17.51
C GLY A 30 -0.62 2.49 -18.30
N ASN A 31 -0.98 1.26 -17.93
CA ASN A 31 -2.07 0.51 -18.58
C ASN A 31 -3.45 1.15 -18.28
N SER A 32 -3.82 2.16 -19.07
CA SER A 32 -5.03 2.97 -18.85
C SER A 32 -6.32 2.16 -18.86
N VAL A 33 -6.43 1.12 -19.70
CA VAL A 33 -7.61 0.25 -19.76
C VAL A 33 -7.84 -0.45 -18.42
N LEU A 34 -6.77 -0.93 -17.78
CA LEU A 34 -6.87 -1.52 -16.44
C LEU A 34 -7.08 -0.46 -15.36
N GLN A 35 -6.46 0.72 -15.48
CA GLN A 35 -6.70 1.82 -14.54
C GLN A 35 -8.18 2.23 -14.52
N ASP A 36 -8.81 2.40 -15.69
CA ASP A 36 -10.23 2.72 -15.83
C ASP A 36 -11.12 1.62 -15.25
N SER A 37 -10.77 0.36 -15.51
CA SER A 37 -11.52 -0.78 -14.99
C SER A 37 -11.41 -0.92 -13.47
N LEU A 38 -10.23 -0.63 -12.90
CA LEU A 38 -10.03 -0.60 -11.46
C LEU A 38 -10.75 0.60 -10.83
N LEU A 39 -10.76 1.76 -11.47
CA LEU A 39 -11.52 2.92 -11.01
C LEU A 39 -13.01 2.60 -10.94
N ALA A 40 -13.58 2.05 -12.02
CA ALA A 40 -14.98 1.63 -12.06
C ALA A 40 -15.28 0.58 -10.98
N TYR A 41 -14.34 -0.34 -10.73
CA TYR A 41 -14.45 -1.31 -9.65
C TYR A 41 -14.49 -0.63 -8.28
N PHE A 42 -13.56 0.29 -7.99
CA PHE A 42 -13.50 1.00 -6.71
C PHE A 42 -14.76 1.84 -6.46
N GLN A 43 -15.25 2.56 -7.47
CA GLN A 43 -16.49 3.33 -7.38
C GLN A 43 -17.74 2.47 -7.15
N SER A 44 -17.69 1.17 -7.47
CA SER A 44 -18.81 0.24 -7.26
C SER A 44 -18.76 -0.49 -5.91
N ARG A 45 -17.72 -0.25 -5.10
CA ARG A 45 -17.43 -0.95 -3.85
C ARG A 45 -17.15 0.05 -2.74
N ASP A 46 -17.18 -0.45 -1.50
CA ASP A 46 -16.90 0.34 -0.30
C ASP A 46 -15.43 0.81 -0.22
N GLU A 47 -15.14 1.82 0.61
CA GLU A 47 -13.81 2.44 0.77
C GLU A 47 -12.72 1.53 1.36
N ASP A 48 -13.10 0.29 1.68
CA ASP A 48 -12.32 -0.79 2.27
C ASP A 48 -10.88 -0.93 1.73
N PHE A 49 -10.69 -0.81 0.41
CA PHE A 49 -9.37 -0.96 -0.19
C PHE A 49 -8.41 0.16 0.21
N PHE A 50 -8.87 1.41 0.13
CA PHE A 50 -8.07 2.58 0.47
C PHE A 50 -7.89 2.72 1.98
N MET A 51 -8.90 2.36 2.77
CA MET A 51 -8.79 2.26 4.23
C MET A 51 -7.69 1.28 4.65
N LYS A 52 -7.68 0.06 4.09
CA LYS A 52 -6.63 -0.95 4.38
C LYS A 52 -5.22 -0.46 4.00
N MET A 53 -5.10 0.37 2.95
CA MET A 53 -3.81 0.99 2.61
C MET A 53 -3.40 2.05 3.64
N SER A 54 -4.34 2.87 4.14
CA SER A 54 -4.08 3.83 5.22
C SER A 54 -3.59 3.12 6.48
N GLU A 55 -4.30 2.07 6.92
CA GLU A 55 -3.92 1.25 8.07
C GLU A 55 -2.52 0.64 7.92
N THR A 56 -2.16 0.23 6.69
CA THR A 56 -0.81 -0.29 6.39
C THR A 56 0.26 0.79 6.57
N PHE A 57 -0.01 2.03 6.17
CA PHE A 57 0.92 3.14 6.35
C PHE A 57 1.03 3.56 7.82
N GLU A 58 -0.09 3.64 8.52
CA GLU A 58 -0.13 3.98 9.95
C GLU A 58 0.66 2.96 10.77
N SER A 59 0.40 1.66 10.56
CA SER A 59 1.16 0.60 11.23
C SER A 59 2.66 0.68 10.95
N ALA A 60 3.05 0.99 9.71
CA ALA A 60 4.46 1.11 9.36
C ALA A 60 5.12 2.34 10.01
N ILE A 61 4.40 3.46 10.11
CA ILE A 61 4.87 4.66 10.81
C ILE A 61 5.08 4.36 12.29
N ASP A 62 4.13 3.68 12.93
CA ASP A 62 4.24 3.31 14.35
C ASP A 62 5.45 2.42 14.61
N THR A 63 5.65 1.37 13.78
CA THR A 63 6.83 0.50 13.87
C THR A 63 8.13 1.28 13.67
N LEU A 64 8.20 2.21 12.70
CA LEU A 64 9.38 3.04 12.50
C LEU A 64 9.68 3.94 13.71
N GLN A 65 8.64 4.52 14.33
CA GLN A 65 8.79 5.32 15.54
C GLN A 65 9.29 4.47 16.72
N GLU A 66 8.82 3.23 16.88
CA GLU A 66 9.30 2.30 17.90
C GLU A 66 10.78 1.98 17.70
N ILE A 67 11.19 1.65 16.47
CA ILE A 67 12.60 1.40 16.10
C ILE A 67 13.47 2.62 16.42
N GLU A 68 13.01 3.85 16.12
CA GLU A 68 13.74 5.07 16.43
C GLU A 68 13.91 5.28 17.94
N ARG A 69 12.87 5.03 18.74
CA ARG A 69 12.92 5.12 20.21
C ARG A 69 13.90 4.11 20.79
N GLU A 70 13.87 2.86 20.31
CA GLU A 70 14.80 1.82 20.76
C GLU A 70 16.26 2.15 20.40
N LYS A 71 16.50 2.62 19.17
CA LYS A 71 17.84 3.07 18.73
C LYS A 71 18.36 4.23 19.58
N ALA A 72 17.49 5.16 19.98
CA ALA A 72 17.87 6.26 20.87
C ALA A 72 18.28 5.74 22.26
N PHE A 73 17.50 4.81 22.83
CA PHE A 73 17.78 4.20 24.13
C PHE A 73 19.11 3.42 24.14
N VAL A 74 19.38 2.61 23.11
CA VAL A 74 20.65 1.85 23.01
C VAL A 74 21.86 2.77 22.89
N ARG A 75 21.74 3.88 22.14
CA ARG A 75 22.80 4.90 22.02
C ARG A 75 23.08 5.55 23.38
N GLU A 76 22.05 5.85 24.17
CA GLU A 76 22.19 6.42 25.51
C GLU A 76 22.89 5.44 26.47
N GLN A 77 22.55 4.15 26.41
CA GLN A 77 23.16 3.12 27.26
C GLN A 77 24.58 2.68 26.86
N ARG A 78 25.17 3.24 25.79
CA ARG A 78 26.49 2.83 25.24
C ARG A 78 26.63 1.32 24.98
N GLN A 79 25.53 0.61 24.78
CA GLN A 79 25.58 -0.81 24.44
C GLN A 79 25.99 -0.95 22.96
N LYS A 80 26.92 -1.88 22.68
CA LYS A 80 27.53 -2.03 21.35
C LYS A 80 26.68 -2.82 20.35
N SER A 81 25.54 -3.39 20.74
CA SER A 81 24.73 -4.23 19.85
C SER A 81 23.24 -3.99 20.04
N PHE A 82 22.60 -3.43 19.01
CA PHE A 82 21.16 -3.47 18.81
C PHE A 82 20.82 -4.81 18.16
N ALA A 83 20.06 -5.66 18.84
CA ALA A 83 19.58 -6.95 18.31
C ALA A 83 18.09 -6.85 17.92
N GLY A 84 17.71 -5.75 17.26
CA GLY A 84 16.37 -5.62 16.68
C GLY A 84 16.15 -6.63 15.56
N SER A 85 14.88 -6.93 15.27
CA SER A 85 14.50 -7.87 14.21
C SER A 85 14.67 -7.23 12.82
N GLU A 86 15.90 -7.16 12.31
CA GLU A 86 16.22 -6.54 11.00
C GLU A 86 15.37 -7.13 9.85
N ARG A 87 15.01 -8.42 9.96
CA ARG A 87 14.22 -9.13 8.94
C ARG A 87 12.75 -8.73 8.92
N GLY A 88 12.17 -8.36 10.08
CA GLY A 88 10.79 -7.88 10.16
C GLY A 88 10.66 -6.48 9.55
N ASP A 89 11.61 -5.62 9.86
CA ASP A 89 11.68 -4.24 9.36
C ASP A 89 11.81 -4.20 7.83
N GLU A 90 12.67 -5.04 7.26
CA GLU A 90 12.86 -5.13 5.81
C GLU A 90 11.58 -5.58 5.10
N GLN A 91 10.88 -6.59 5.63
CA GLN A 91 9.65 -7.09 5.03
C GLN A 91 8.52 -6.04 5.06
N MET A 92 8.39 -5.32 6.17
CA MET A 92 7.46 -4.20 6.30
C MET A 92 7.77 -3.11 5.27
N LEU A 93 9.03 -2.69 5.18
CA LEU A 93 9.46 -1.64 4.22
C LEU A 93 9.22 -2.05 2.77
N LEU A 94 9.49 -3.31 2.42
CA LEU A 94 9.21 -3.85 1.09
C LEU A 94 7.71 -3.81 0.78
N HIS A 95 6.88 -4.12 1.76
CA HIS A 95 5.43 -4.10 1.60
C HIS A 95 4.92 -2.67 1.38
N VAL A 96 5.29 -1.72 2.24
CA VAL A 96 4.92 -0.30 2.15
C VAL A 96 5.38 0.32 0.84
N THR A 97 6.63 0.06 0.44
CA THR A 97 7.18 0.54 -0.84
C THR A 97 6.41 -0.06 -2.02
N GLY A 98 5.97 -1.31 -1.90
CA GLY A 98 5.09 -1.96 -2.88
C GLY A 98 3.74 -1.23 -3.02
N VAL A 99 3.09 -0.89 -1.91
CA VAL A 99 1.81 -0.17 -1.90
C VAL A 99 1.97 1.23 -2.50
N LEU A 100 3.00 1.98 -2.11
CA LEU A 100 3.29 3.30 -2.71
C LEU A 100 3.53 3.20 -4.22
N ARG A 101 4.25 2.16 -4.68
CA ARG A 101 4.46 1.94 -6.12
C ARG A 101 3.16 1.59 -6.83
N LEU A 102 2.28 0.82 -6.20
CA LEU A 102 0.96 0.51 -6.75
C LEU A 102 0.12 1.79 -6.91
N LEU A 103 0.07 2.65 -5.88
CA LEU A 103 -0.64 3.94 -5.94
C LEU A 103 -0.11 4.84 -7.07
N GLN A 104 1.21 4.89 -7.26
CA GLN A 104 1.79 5.63 -8.38
C GLN A 104 1.33 5.06 -9.73
N LEU A 105 1.33 3.73 -9.88
CA LEU A 105 0.93 3.07 -11.12
C LEU A 105 -0.55 3.22 -11.44
N LEU A 106 -1.42 3.27 -10.43
CA LEU A 106 -2.85 3.59 -10.60
C LEU A 106 -3.05 4.99 -11.22
N CYS A 107 -2.16 5.93 -10.88
CA CYS A 107 -2.21 7.32 -11.32
C CYS A 107 -1.27 7.62 -12.51
N GLU A 108 -0.56 6.61 -13.03
CA GLU A 108 0.43 6.78 -14.08
C GLU A 108 -0.21 7.28 -15.38
N GLY A 109 0.46 8.19 -16.09
CA GLY A 109 -0.11 8.84 -17.29
C GLY A 109 -1.07 9.98 -16.99
N HIS A 110 -1.02 10.58 -15.80
CA HIS A 110 -1.91 11.66 -15.37
C HIS A 110 -3.40 11.25 -15.35
N HIS A 111 -3.70 10.05 -14.86
CA HIS A 111 -5.07 9.56 -14.69
C HIS A 111 -5.83 10.40 -13.65
N ARG A 112 -6.44 11.49 -14.12
CA ARG A 112 -6.99 12.56 -13.28
C ARG A 112 -8.18 12.08 -12.46
N ASP A 113 -9.01 11.20 -13.01
CA ASP A 113 -10.20 10.70 -12.33
C ASP A 113 -9.79 9.78 -11.17
N MET A 114 -8.82 8.89 -11.38
CA MET A 114 -8.22 8.11 -10.30
C MET A 114 -7.58 9.00 -9.23
N GLN A 115 -6.82 10.02 -9.63
CA GLN A 115 -6.22 10.98 -8.67
C GLN A 115 -7.28 11.73 -7.86
N ASN A 116 -8.40 12.10 -8.48
CA ASN A 116 -9.50 12.77 -7.80
C ASN A 116 -10.21 11.81 -6.84
N TYR A 117 -10.46 10.58 -7.27
CA TYR A 117 -11.11 9.55 -6.47
C TYR A 117 -10.29 9.18 -5.23
N ILE A 118 -8.96 9.03 -5.37
CA ILE A 118 -8.07 8.78 -4.21
C ILE A 118 -8.12 9.95 -3.21
N ARG A 119 -8.31 11.18 -3.68
CA ARG A 119 -8.37 12.36 -2.82
C ARG A 119 -9.64 12.39 -1.97
N HIS A 120 -10.77 12.05 -2.58
CA HIS A 120 -12.07 11.98 -1.92
C HIS A 120 -12.98 11.00 -2.67
N GLN A 121 -13.58 10.08 -1.93
CA GLN A 121 -14.45 9.03 -2.45
C GLN A 121 -15.94 9.40 -2.26
N TRP A 122 -16.39 10.52 -2.85
CA TRP A 122 -17.77 11.05 -2.66
C TRP A 122 -18.90 10.04 -2.92
N ASP A 123 -18.64 9.03 -3.76
CA ASP A 123 -19.63 8.05 -4.23
C ASP A 123 -19.79 6.82 -3.30
N ASN A 124 -18.98 6.73 -2.22
CA ASN A 124 -18.97 5.58 -1.31
C ASN A 124 -19.68 5.84 0.05
N LEU A 125 -20.47 6.92 0.14
CA LEU A 125 -21.27 7.31 1.31
C LEU A 125 -22.73 6.82 1.24
#